data_AF-A0A0R2G615-F1
#
_entry.id   AF-A0A0R2G615-F1
#
_cell.length_a   1.000
_cell.length_b   1.000
_cell.length_c   1.000
_cell.angle_alpha   90.00
_cell.angle_beta   90.00
_cell.angle_gamma   90.00
#
_symmetry.space_group_name_H-M   'P 1'
#
loop_
_entity.id
_entity.type
_entity.pdbx_description
1 polymer ?
#
loop_
_entity_poly.entity_id
_entity_poly.type
_entity_poly.pdbx_seq_one_letter_code
_entity_poly.pdbx_strand_id
1 'polypeptide(L)' 'MPNQQHPTKTFEDQWILHQIVSQDALDFKAHLVKVSGIYYRFTIVTSSKAKRANHYIVSATEGNRLILSPYQVKE' A
#
# COMPACT_ATOMS: atom_id res chain seq x y z
N MET A 1 -19.09 20.82 17.72
CA MET A 1 -19.21 19.79 16.66
C MET A 1 -17.82 19.28 16.38
N PRO A 2 -17.52 17.97 16.48
CA PRO A 2 -16.19 17.48 16.12
C PRO A 2 -16.02 17.65 14.61
N ASN A 3 -15.04 18.45 14.22
CA ASN A 3 -14.68 18.70 12.84
C ASN A 3 -14.09 17.39 12.29
N GLN A 4 -14.93 16.54 11.70
CA GLN A 4 -14.45 15.35 10.98
C GLN A 4 -13.71 15.85 9.74
N GLN A 5 -12.41 16.10 9.91
CA GLN A 5 -11.49 16.29 8.80
C GLN A 5 -11.46 14.98 8.03
N HIS A 6 -12.31 14.86 7.02
CA HIS A 6 -12.12 13.85 5.99
C HIS A 6 -10.72 14.13 5.41
N PRO A 7 -9.74 13.22 5.52
CA PRO A 7 -8.48 13.43 4.85
C PRO A 7 -8.81 13.65 3.37
N THR A 8 -8.47 14.83 2.87
CA THR A 8 -8.75 15.21 1.50
C THR A 8 -7.91 14.29 0.65
N LYS A 9 -8.56 13.31 0.02
CA LYS A 9 -7.89 12.30 -0.81
C LYS A 9 -7.14 13.06 -1.91
N THR A 10 -5.82 12.99 -1.89
CA THR A 10 -4.97 13.77 -2.78
C THR A 10 -5.04 13.21 -4.20
N PHE A 11 -4.65 14.00 -5.20
CA PHE A 11 -4.49 13.49 -6.56
C PHE A 11 -3.54 12.29 -6.57
N GLU A 12 -2.41 12.38 -5.87
CA GLU A 12 -1.43 11.30 -5.75
C GLU A 12 -2.04 10.01 -5.19
N ASP A 13 -2.91 10.09 -4.16
CA ASP A 13 -3.62 8.92 -3.63
C ASP A 13 -4.42 8.18 -4.72
N GLN A 14 -5.02 8.91 -5.66
CA GLN A 14 -5.82 8.30 -6.73
C GLN A 14 -4.96 7.56 -7.76
N TRP A 15 -3.73 8.03 -8.02
CA TRP A 15 -2.81 7.38 -8.96
C TRP A 15 -2.12 6.16 -8.36
N ILE A 16 -1.90 6.17 -7.04
CA ILE A 16 -1.22 5.09 -6.31
C ILE A 16 -2.18 3.96 -5.94
N LEU A 17 -3.46 4.26 -5.71
CA LEU A 17 -4.46 3.22 -5.45
C LEU A 17 -4.54 2.22 -6.61
N HIS A 18 -4.69 0.94 -6.25
CA HIS A 18 -4.71 -0.20 -7.16
C HIS A 18 -3.41 -0.47 -7.93
N GLN A 19 -2.33 0.28 -7.68
CA GLN A 19 -1.01 -0.09 -8.18
C GLN A 19 -0.61 -1.44 -7.58
N ILE A 20 -0.07 -2.31 -8.45
CA ILE A 20 0.48 -3.60 -8.06
C ILE A 20 1.98 -3.45 -7.95
N VAL A 21 2.54 -3.87 -6.82
CA VAL A 21 3.97 -3.88 -6.55
C VAL A 21 4.43 -5.32 -6.31
N SER A 22 5.61 -5.66 -6.82
CA SER A 22 6.25 -6.93 -6.50
C SER A 22 6.83 -6.90 -5.09
N GLN A 23 7.07 -8.09 -4.52
CA GLN A 23 7.73 -8.23 -3.23
C GLN A 23 9.09 -7.53 -3.18
N ASP A 24 9.83 -7.49 -4.28
CA ASP A 24 11.15 -6.85 -4.36
C ASP A 24 11.11 -5.32 -4.22
N ALA A 25 9.94 -4.71 -4.42
CA ALA A 25 9.73 -3.29 -4.17
C ALA A 25 9.53 -2.98 -2.67
N LEU A 26 9.36 -4.00 -1.82
CA LEU A 26 9.14 -3.86 -0.38
C LEU A 26 10.45 -4.07 0.41
N ASP A 27 10.84 -3.06 1.15
CA ASP A 27 11.83 -3.16 2.22
C ASP A 27 11.12 -3.38 3.56
N PHE A 28 11.04 -4.65 3.97
CA PHE A 28 10.42 -5.05 5.23
C PHE A 28 11.19 -4.59 6.48
N LYS A 29 12.50 -4.29 6.36
CA LYS A 29 13.29 -3.80 7.50
C LYS A 29 13.05 -2.30 7.70
N ALA A 30 12.98 -1.54 6.60
CA ALA A 30 12.71 -0.11 6.63
C ALA A 30 11.21 0.23 6.71
N HIS A 31 10.33 -0.76 6.52
CA HIS A 31 8.88 -0.55 6.35
C HIS A 31 8.54 0.41 5.20
N LEU A 32 9.29 0.30 4.09
CA LEU A 32 9.13 1.14 2.90
C LEU A 32 8.78 0.31 1.67
N VAL A 33 7.95 0.88 0.80
CA VAL A 33 7.60 0.32 -0.51
C VAL A 33 7.90 1.34 -1.60
N LYS A 34 8.50 0.90 -2.70
CA LYS A 34 8.77 1.76 -3.85
C LYS A 34 7.63 1.67 -4.86
N VAL A 35 6.94 2.78 -5.09
CA VAL A 35 5.87 2.91 -6.10
C VAL A 35 6.27 4.02 -7.07
N SER A 36 6.37 3.69 -8.37
CA SER A 36 6.71 4.66 -9.43
C SER A 36 7.97 5.50 -9.15
N GLY A 37 8.97 4.92 -8.47
CA GLY A 37 10.21 5.61 -8.13
C GLY A 37 10.23 6.30 -6.75
N ILE A 38 9.09 6.42 -6.08
CA ILE A 38 8.94 7.10 -4.78
C ILE A 38 8.79 6.08 -3.66
N TYR A 39 9.39 6.35 -2.50
CA TYR A 39 9.30 5.48 -1.32
C TYR A 39 8.19 5.93 -0.38
N TYR A 40 7.29 5.00 -0.06
CA TYR A 40 6.19 5.20 0.87
C TYR A 40 6.31 4.27 2.06
N ARG A 41 5.81 4.69 3.22
CA ARG A 41 5.62 3.77 4.35
C ARG A 41 4.47 2.82 4.03
N PHE A 42 4.54 1.58 4.48
CA PHE A 42 3.45 0.62 4.25
C PHE A 42 3.06 -0.19 5.48
N THR A 43 1.82 -0.65 5.46
CA THR A 43 1.29 -1.71 6.33
C THR A 43 0.70 -2.80 5.45
N ILE A 44 0.98 -4.07 5.76
CA ILE A 44 0.32 -5.18 5.06
C ILE A 44 -0.90 -5.60 5.86
N VAL A 45 -2.04 -5.77 5.19
CA VAL A 45 -3.23 -6.38 5.77
C VAL A 45 -2.93 -7.86 6.02
N THR A 46 -2.57 -8.19 7.26
CA THR A 46 -2.31 -9.57 7.67
C THR A 46 -3.62 -10.29 7.90
N SER A 47 -4.08 -11.05 6.92
CA SER A 47 -4.86 -12.27 7.22
C SER A 47 -3.85 -13.33 7.62
N SER A 48 -4.10 -14.13 8.66
CA SER A 48 -3.18 -15.12 9.28
C SER A 48 -2.55 -16.16 8.33
N LYS A 49 -2.88 -16.12 7.04
CA LYS A 49 -2.35 -16.94 5.93
C LYS A 49 -1.47 -16.16 4.94
N ALA A 50 -1.28 -14.85 5.10
CA ALA A 50 -0.47 -14.01 4.24
C ALA A 50 1.03 -14.23 4.53
N LYS A 51 1.52 -15.45 4.28
CA LYS A 51 2.91 -15.67 3.90
C LYS A 51 3.23 -14.73 2.73
N ARG A 52 4.47 -14.22 2.73
CA ARG A 52 5.05 -13.33 1.71
C ARG A 52 4.43 -13.61 0.33
N ALA A 53 3.60 -12.69 -0.14
CA ALA A 53 3.02 -12.78 -1.46
C ALA A 53 4.05 -12.24 -2.46
N ASN A 54 4.10 -12.83 -3.65
CA ASN A 54 4.98 -12.34 -4.70
C ASN A 54 4.58 -10.93 -5.16
N HIS A 55 3.29 -10.59 -5.03
CA HIS A 55 2.75 -9.29 -5.38
C HIS A 55 1.79 -8.78 -4.30
N TYR A 56 1.71 -7.45 -4.22
CA TYR A 56 0.81 -6.72 -3.35
C TYR A 56 0.10 -5.64 -4.15
N ILE A 57 -1.15 -5.36 -3.82
CA ILE A 57 -1.91 -4.25 -4.38
C ILE A 57 -2.08 -3.17 -3.31
N VAL A 58 -1.95 -1.90 -3.69
CA VAL A 58 -2.31 -0.78 -2.82
C VAL A 58 -3.84 -0.74 -2.72
N SER A 59 -4.36 -1.18 -1.57
CA SER A 59 -5.81 -1.28 -1.32
C SER A 59 -6.39 -0.02 -0.66
N ALA A 60 -5.56 0.72 0.08
CA ALA A 60 -5.94 2.00 0.66
C ALA A 60 -4.73 2.92 0.88
N THR A 61 -4.99 4.20 1.08
CA THR A 61 -4.02 5.18 1.57
C THR A 61 -4.53 5.77 2.89
N GLU A 62 -3.65 5.81 3.90
CA GLU A 62 -3.97 6.28 5.25
C GLU A 62 -2.90 7.29 5.69
N GLY A 63 -3.15 8.57 5.41
CA GLY A 63 -2.20 9.64 5.69
C GLY A 63 -0.91 9.46 4.89
N ASN A 64 0.20 9.15 5.58
CA ASN A 64 1.50 8.93 4.97
C ASN A 64 1.87 7.43 4.80
N ARG A 65 0.87 6.54 4.84
CA ARG A 65 1.06 5.09 4.73
C ARG A 65 0.19 4.51 3.62
N LEU A 66 0.75 3.54 2.91
CA LEU A 66 0.02 2.70 1.97
C LEU A 66 -0.41 1.40 2.67
N ILE A 67 -1.67 1.02 2.46
CA ILE A 67 -2.17 -0.25 2.91
C ILE A 67 -2.07 -1.23 1.75
N LEU A 68 -1.31 -2.30 1.99
CA LEU A 68 -1.01 -3.31 0.99
C LEU A 68 -1.78 -4.59 1.30
N SER A 69 -2.47 -5.11 0.30
CA SER A 69 -3.13 -6.41 0.36
C SER A 69 -2.38 -7.40 -0.51
N PRO A 70 -2.19 -8.66 -0.08
CA PRO A 70 -1.67 -9.72 -0.94
C PRO A 70 -2.46 -9.79 -2.25
N TYR A 71 -1.77 -9.81 -3.39
CA TYR A 71 -2.37 -9.90 -4.70
C TYR A 71 -1.83 -11.12 -5.44
N GLN A 72 -2.74 -11.93 -5.99
CA GLN A 72 -2.40 -13.05 -6.86
C GLN A 72 -2.68 -12.60 -8.29
N VAL A 73 -1.61 -12.46 -9.09
CA VAL A 73 -1.75 -12.21 -10.53
C VAL A 73 -2.35 -13.48 -11.13
N LYS A 74 -3.54 -13.38 -11.71
CA LYS A 74 -4.09 -14.47 -12.53
C LYS A 74 -3.39 -14.43 -13.87
N GLU A 75 -2.64 -15.48 -14.19
CA GLU A 75 -2.12 -15.75 -15.55
C GLU A 75 -3.25 -15.97 -16.55
#